data_AF-A0A919MR08-F1
#
_entry.id   AF-A0A919MR08-F1
#
_cell.length_a   1.000
_cell.length_b   1.000
_cell.length_c   1.000
_cell.angle_alpha   90.00
_cell.angle_beta   90.00
_cell.angle_gamma   90.00
#
_symmetry.space_group_name_H-M   'P 1'
#
loop_
_entity.id
_entity.type
_entity.pdbx_description
1 polymer ?
#
loop_
_entity_poly.entity_id
_entity_poly.type
_entity_poly.pdbx_seq_one_letter_code
_entity_poly.pdbx_strand_id
1 'polypeptide(L)'
;MSVELMVEVIKHAPADLNPTERLTLVVIAESCRTETRMTYYRDGWDAEELARRVGVTPESLTKVFRSLAKKGLEVRVPHAVKDGKPVFAFKGKQTTFKLPRLTPQRVDESPGFTEVASHKAWTSVRQSLDEGPGNEAQSLDESPPLLLKVLPSKNTSSLSPREDDPPTAAIVPAPRTEREIEVASQKPEAQEHTPIHRLLLDAGCPSEDLTDVEAEMIVRHQPRSPAWWRTVTKAGDLPGLVAEVLEALHPEPIFSPEHLADAHAFESKNDGSPDCKHCTFPAANGRHKAVGYTARKGAVPNNNGRRSTSSQRAADILAIGRQLQQESEYGQYAPGQVRSPADQRLADAAPLYDHYRALEGK
;
A
#
# COMPACT_ATOMS: atom_id res chain seq x y z
N MET A 1 -19.41 7.95 -0.49
CA MET A 1 -19.74 7.17 -1.70
C MET A 1 -20.79 7.93 -2.48
N SER A 2 -20.64 8.07 -3.80
CA SER A 2 -21.56 8.88 -4.63
C SER A 2 -22.55 7.99 -5.39
N VAL A 3 -23.71 7.73 -4.78
CA VAL A 3 -24.79 6.93 -5.38
C VAL A 3 -25.30 7.57 -6.68
N GLU A 4 -25.31 8.90 -6.76
CA GLU A 4 -25.76 9.66 -7.93
C GLU A 4 -24.95 9.33 -9.19
N LEU A 5 -23.62 9.25 -9.07
CA LEU A 5 -22.74 8.92 -10.19
C LEU A 5 -22.93 7.47 -10.67
N MET A 6 -23.15 6.53 -9.75
CA MET A 6 -23.46 5.14 -10.13
C MET A 6 -24.78 5.05 -10.89
N VAL A 7 -25.82 5.75 -10.42
CA VAL A 7 -27.12 5.79 -11.10
C VAL A 7 -26.98 6.43 -12.48
N GLU A 8 -26.16 7.47 -12.63
CA GLU A 8 -25.85 8.07 -13.93
C GLU A 8 -25.23 7.04 -14.88
N VAL A 9 -24.22 6.28 -14.42
CA VAL A 9 -23.59 5.23 -15.24
C VAL A 9 -24.60 4.17 -15.65
N ILE A 10 -25.43 3.68 -14.72
CA ILE A 10 -26.40 2.62 -15.03
C ILE A 10 -27.43 3.09 -16.06
N LYS A 11 -27.92 4.34 -15.95
CA LYS A 11 -28.96 4.89 -16.82
C LYS A 11 -28.44 5.40 -18.16
N HIS A 12 -27.25 5.98 -18.20
CA HIS A 12 -26.75 6.75 -19.35
C HIS A 12 -25.51 6.15 -20.01
N ALA A 13 -24.95 5.05 -19.49
CA ALA A 13 -23.86 4.35 -20.18
C ALA A 13 -24.31 3.91 -21.59
N PRO A 14 -23.50 4.16 -22.63
CA PRO A 14 -23.78 3.71 -23.98
C PRO A 14 -24.09 2.20 -24.04
N ALA A 15 -25.07 1.82 -24.87
CA ALA A 15 -25.52 0.44 -25.00
C ALA A 15 -24.48 -0.49 -25.62
N ASP A 16 -23.50 0.07 -26.35
CA ASP A 16 -22.40 -0.65 -26.97
C ASP A 16 -21.25 -0.96 -25.99
N LEU A 17 -21.32 -0.50 -24.73
CA LEU A 17 -20.34 -0.86 -23.70
C LEU A 17 -20.45 -2.34 -23.34
N ASN A 18 -19.30 -3.02 -23.34
CA ASN A 18 -19.20 -4.37 -22.81
C ASN A 18 -19.57 -4.38 -21.31
N PRO A 19 -20.25 -5.41 -20.78
CA PRO A 19 -20.49 -5.57 -19.35
C PRO A 19 -19.30 -5.23 -18.44
N THR A 20 -18.07 -5.64 -18.81
CA THR A 20 -16.86 -5.33 -18.04
C THR A 20 -16.50 -3.83 -18.08
N GLU A 21 -16.67 -3.17 -19.22
CA GLU A 21 -16.45 -1.72 -19.36
C GLU A 21 -17.45 -0.95 -18.50
N ARG A 22 -18.72 -1.34 -18.55
CA ARG A 22 -19.79 -0.75 -17.75
C ARG A 22 -19.55 -0.94 -16.25
N LEU A 23 -19.18 -2.15 -15.83
CA LEU A 23 -18.83 -2.44 -14.42
C LEU A 23 -17.62 -1.63 -13.96
N THR A 24 -16.60 -1.47 -14.81
CA THR A 24 -15.43 -0.64 -14.51
C THR A 24 -15.84 0.81 -14.23
N LEU A 25 -16.74 1.38 -15.03
CA LEU A 25 -17.27 2.73 -14.79
C LEU A 25 -18.06 2.82 -13.48
N VAL A 26 -18.85 1.79 -13.13
CA VAL A 26 -19.61 1.76 -11.87
C VAL A 26 -18.67 1.74 -10.66
N VAL A 27 -17.63 0.91 -10.67
CA VAL A 27 -16.65 0.82 -9.57
C VAL A 27 -15.87 2.14 -9.42
N ILE A 28 -15.52 2.81 -10.53
CA ILE A 28 -14.92 4.14 -10.48
C ILE A 28 -15.93 5.15 -9.89
N ALA A 29 -17.18 5.13 -10.36
CA ALA A 29 -18.24 6.05 -9.92
C ALA A 29 -18.57 5.94 -8.43
N GLU A 30 -18.61 4.72 -7.89
CA GLU A 30 -18.84 4.42 -6.46
C GLU A 30 -17.97 5.30 -5.55
N SER A 31 -16.73 5.52 -6.00
CA SER A 31 -15.67 6.08 -5.18
C SER A 31 -15.14 7.43 -5.70
N CYS A 32 -15.71 7.94 -6.79
CA CYS A 32 -15.59 9.33 -7.21
C CYS A 32 -16.23 10.29 -6.20
N ARG A 33 -15.67 11.50 -6.11
CA ARG A 33 -16.37 12.64 -5.48
C ARG A 33 -17.37 13.25 -6.48
N THR A 34 -18.58 13.56 -6.03
CA THR A 34 -19.67 14.03 -6.89
C THR A 34 -19.29 15.31 -7.64
N GLU A 35 -18.60 16.25 -6.99
CA GLU A 35 -18.32 17.59 -7.50
C GLU A 35 -17.23 17.57 -8.58
N THR A 36 -16.15 16.84 -8.32
CA THR A 36 -14.99 16.79 -9.21
C THR A 36 -15.06 15.65 -10.23
N ARG A 37 -15.90 14.63 -9.96
CA ARG A 37 -15.93 13.34 -10.66
C ARG A 37 -14.58 12.65 -10.69
N MET A 38 -13.69 12.99 -9.76
CA MET A 38 -12.35 12.45 -9.67
C MET A 38 -12.23 11.54 -8.47
N THR A 39 -11.39 10.53 -8.63
CA THR A 39 -11.05 9.59 -7.58
C THR A 39 -9.67 9.94 -7.04
N TYR A 40 -9.62 10.41 -5.79
CA TYR A 40 -8.36 10.63 -5.08
C TYR A 40 -8.35 9.69 -3.88
N TYR A 41 -7.60 8.61 -3.95
CA TYR A 41 -7.58 7.64 -2.85
C TYR A 41 -6.30 7.79 -2.05
N ARG A 42 -6.45 8.13 -0.77
CA ARG A 42 -5.31 8.19 0.15
C ARG A 42 -4.72 6.81 0.47
N ASP A 43 -5.50 5.74 0.32
CA ASP A 43 -5.20 4.46 0.98
C ASP A 43 -4.73 3.35 0.03
N GLY A 44 -3.88 3.69 -0.95
CA GLY A 44 -3.19 2.66 -1.75
C GLY A 44 -4.04 2.00 -2.85
N TRP A 45 -5.14 2.65 -3.25
CA TRP A 45 -5.94 2.14 -4.36
C TRP A 45 -5.18 2.36 -5.69
N ASP A 46 -4.67 1.27 -6.24
CA ASP A 46 -3.95 1.23 -7.51
C ASP A 46 -4.77 0.54 -8.61
N ALA A 47 -4.16 0.38 -9.78
CA ALA A 47 -4.80 -0.33 -10.89
C ALA A 47 -5.07 -1.82 -10.55
N GLU A 48 -4.33 -2.42 -9.62
CA GLU A 48 -4.50 -3.82 -9.22
C GLU A 48 -5.75 -4.00 -8.36
N GLU A 49 -5.98 -3.12 -7.39
CA GLU A 49 -7.18 -3.13 -6.56
C GLU A 49 -8.43 -2.80 -7.39
N LEU A 50 -8.35 -1.87 -8.34
CA LEU A 50 -9.45 -1.66 -9.30
C LEU A 50 -9.71 -2.91 -10.14
N ALA A 51 -8.67 -3.58 -10.64
CA ALA A 51 -8.80 -4.82 -11.39
C ALA A 51 -9.45 -5.94 -10.54
N ARG A 52 -9.04 -6.07 -9.27
CA ARG A 52 -9.60 -7.02 -8.30
C ARG A 52 -11.10 -6.79 -8.07
N ARG A 53 -11.53 -5.54 -7.88
CA ARG A 53 -12.95 -5.21 -7.67
C ARG A 53 -13.81 -5.43 -8.90
N VAL A 54 -13.28 -5.18 -10.09
CA VAL A 54 -13.97 -5.47 -11.35
C VAL A 54 -13.97 -6.98 -11.65
N GLY A 55 -13.08 -7.75 -11.03
CA GLY A 55 -12.94 -9.19 -11.26
C GLY A 55 -12.16 -9.52 -12.54
N VAL A 56 -11.17 -8.70 -12.90
CA VAL A 56 -10.32 -8.87 -14.08
C VAL A 56 -8.83 -8.82 -13.72
N THR A 57 -7.97 -9.28 -14.63
CA THR A 57 -6.52 -9.11 -14.45
C THR A 57 -6.09 -7.66 -14.76
N PRO A 58 -4.97 -7.16 -14.21
CA PRO A 58 -4.45 -5.82 -14.51
C PRO A 58 -4.19 -5.58 -16.01
N GLU A 59 -3.75 -6.60 -16.75
CA GLU A 59 -3.53 -6.52 -18.20
C GLU A 59 -4.86 -6.40 -18.96
N SER A 60 -5.89 -7.09 -18.48
CA SER A 60 -7.25 -7.03 -19.03
C SER A 60 -7.89 -5.66 -18.76
N LEU A 61 -7.67 -5.09 -17.57
CA LEU A 61 -8.10 -3.73 -17.24
C LEU A 61 -7.47 -2.69 -18.20
N THR A 62 -6.20 -2.87 -18.57
CA THR A 62 -5.54 -1.99 -19.57
C THR A 62 -6.22 -2.06 -20.94
N LYS A 63 -6.73 -3.24 -21.35
CA LYS A 63 -7.50 -3.39 -22.59
C LYS A 63 -8.87 -2.70 -22.49
N VAL A 64 -9.53 -2.81 -21.33
CA VAL A 64 -10.79 -2.11 -21.03
C VAL A 64 -10.61 -0.60 -21.15
N PHE A 65 -9.57 -0.03 -20.53
CA PHE A 65 -9.28 1.41 -20.66
C PHE A 65 -9.02 1.84 -22.11
N ARG A 66 -8.28 1.04 -22.88
CA ARG A 66 -8.05 1.33 -24.30
C ARG A 66 -9.34 1.30 -25.10
N SER A 67 -10.25 0.37 -24.79
CA SER A 67 -11.55 0.25 -25.45
C SER A 67 -12.46 1.43 -25.10
N LEU A 68 -12.55 1.81 -23.83
CA LEU A 68 -13.26 3.01 -23.37
C LEU A 68 -12.72 4.29 -24.04
N ALA A 69 -11.39 4.44 -24.11
CA ALA A 69 -10.76 5.58 -24.77
C ALA A 69 -11.10 5.67 -26.27
N LYS A 70 -11.17 4.53 -26.98
CA LYS A 70 -11.61 4.49 -28.39
C LYS A 70 -13.05 4.96 -28.57
N LYS A 71 -13.89 4.80 -27.54
CA LYS A 71 -15.29 5.27 -27.51
C LYS A 71 -15.42 6.71 -26.99
N GLY A 72 -14.31 7.42 -26.78
CA GLY A 72 -14.31 8.80 -26.26
C GLY A 72 -14.53 8.91 -24.74
N LEU A 73 -14.47 7.79 -24.02
CA LEU A 73 -14.66 7.73 -22.56
C LEU A 73 -13.32 7.50 -21.86
N GLU A 74 -12.37 8.43 -22.03
CA GLU A 74 -11.08 8.32 -21.33
C GLU A 74 -11.26 8.59 -19.83
N VAL A 75 -11.06 7.55 -19.03
CA VAL A 75 -11.22 7.58 -17.58
C VAL A 75 -9.93 7.92 -16.84
N ARG A 76 -8.77 7.82 -17.50
CA ARG A 76 -7.48 8.06 -16.86
C ARG A 76 -7.07 9.51 -16.99
N VAL A 77 -6.53 10.08 -15.92
CA VAL A 77 -6.03 11.45 -15.92
C VAL A 77 -4.52 11.43 -16.21
N PRO A 78 -4.04 12.10 -17.28
CA PRO A 78 -2.61 12.15 -17.56
C PRO A 78 -1.89 12.98 -16.50
N HIS A 79 -0.81 12.43 -15.94
CA HIS A 79 0.04 13.16 -14.99
C HIS A 79 1.15 13.95 -15.67
N ALA A 80 1.59 13.49 -16.85
CA ALA A 80 2.61 14.14 -17.65
C ALA A 80 2.41 13.82 -19.13
N VAL A 81 3.07 14.57 -19.98
CA VAL A 81 3.22 14.26 -21.41
C VAL A 81 4.70 13.97 -21.65
N LYS A 82 5.00 12.79 -22.19
CA LYS A 82 6.36 12.38 -22.55
C LYS A 82 6.36 12.02 -24.03
N ASP A 83 7.19 12.69 -24.83
CA ASP A 83 7.29 12.50 -26.28
C ASP A 83 5.93 12.66 -27.01
N GLY A 84 5.13 13.64 -26.57
CA GLY A 84 3.77 13.89 -27.09
C GLY A 84 2.72 12.84 -26.67
N LYS A 85 3.10 11.83 -25.89
CA LYS A 85 2.18 10.79 -25.41
C LYS A 85 1.80 11.03 -23.94
N PRO A 86 0.51 10.93 -23.58
CA PRO A 86 0.09 11.06 -22.19
C PRO A 86 0.61 9.87 -21.35
N VAL A 87 1.21 10.19 -20.21
CA VAL A 87 1.64 9.21 -19.20
C VAL A 87 0.65 9.24 -18.04
N PHE A 88 -0.04 8.12 -17.87
CA PHE A 88 -1.14 7.98 -16.90
C PHE A 88 -0.71 7.44 -15.53
N ALA A 89 0.46 6.81 -15.44
CA ALA A 89 0.96 6.23 -14.19
C ALA A 89 2.48 6.39 -14.08
N PHE A 90 2.96 6.65 -12.87
CA PHE A 90 4.38 6.68 -12.53
C PHE A 90 4.62 5.83 -11.29
N LYS A 91 5.77 5.16 -11.22
CA LYS A 91 6.18 4.43 -10.02
C LYS A 91 6.24 5.40 -8.83
N GLY A 92 5.50 5.10 -7.76
CA GLY A 92 5.42 5.94 -6.57
C GLY A 92 4.46 7.13 -6.66
N LYS A 93 3.68 7.26 -7.73
CA LYS A 93 2.54 8.19 -7.80
C LYS A 93 1.23 7.42 -7.92
N GLN A 94 0.22 7.87 -7.19
CA GLN A 94 -1.12 7.31 -7.28
C GLN A 94 -1.75 7.64 -8.63
N THR A 95 -2.42 6.66 -9.24
CA THR A 95 -3.14 6.86 -10.49
C THR A 95 -4.46 7.56 -10.19
N THR A 96 -4.75 8.65 -10.90
CA THR A 96 -6.02 9.36 -10.74
C THR A 96 -6.97 8.98 -11.87
N PHE A 97 -8.21 8.61 -11.51
CA PHE A 97 -9.29 8.38 -12.46
C PHE A 97 -10.31 9.51 -12.40
N LYS A 98 -10.93 9.79 -13.54
CA LYS A 98 -12.00 10.76 -13.68
C LYS A 98 -13.16 10.11 -14.43
N LEU A 99 -14.35 10.14 -13.84
CA LEU A 99 -15.54 9.62 -14.48
C LEU A 99 -16.04 10.62 -15.55
N PRO A 100 -16.10 10.25 -16.83
CA PRO A 100 -16.66 11.11 -17.88
C PRO A 100 -18.14 11.40 -17.59
N ARG A 101 -18.65 12.51 -18.11
CA ARG A 101 -20.09 12.81 -18.08
C ARG A 101 -20.78 11.94 -19.13
N LEU A 102 -21.78 11.17 -18.71
CA LEU A 102 -22.49 10.24 -19.59
C LEU A 102 -23.85 10.79 -20.02
N THR A 103 -24.40 11.74 -19.27
CA THR A 103 -25.60 12.45 -19.70
C THR A 103 -25.30 13.28 -20.94
N PRO A 104 -26.15 13.21 -21.99
CA PRO A 104 -26.08 14.19 -23.07
C PRO A 104 -26.28 15.55 -22.42
N GLN A 105 -25.24 16.37 -22.48
CA GLN A 105 -25.28 17.74 -21.98
C GLN A 105 -26.50 18.38 -22.64
N ARG A 106 -27.49 18.79 -21.83
CA ARG A 106 -28.65 19.53 -22.36
C ARG A 106 -28.05 20.71 -23.12
N VAL A 107 -28.31 20.77 -24.43
CA VAL A 107 -27.73 21.75 -25.35
C VAL A 107 -28.03 23.19 -24.90
N ASP A 108 -29.05 23.35 -24.05
CA ASP A 108 -29.50 24.64 -23.51
C ASP A 108 -28.64 25.20 -22.36
N GLU A 109 -27.73 24.39 -21.79
CA GLU A 109 -26.78 24.83 -20.78
C GLU A 109 -25.37 24.79 -21.36
N SER A 110 -25.12 25.65 -22.34
CA SER A 110 -23.77 26.00 -22.73
C SER A 110 -23.16 26.77 -21.55
N PRO A 111 -22.25 26.20 -20.74
CA PRO A 111 -21.58 26.99 -19.74
C PRO A 111 -20.83 28.08 -20.50
N GLY A 112 -20.99 29.34 -20.09
CA GLY A 112 -20.09 30.42 -20.45
C GLY A 112 -18.70 30.13 -19.91
N PHE A 113 -18.05 29.10 -20.43
CA PHE A 113 -16.66 28.79 -20.21
C PHE A 113 -15.91 29.86 -20.98
N THR A 114 -15.56 30.93 -20.26
CA THR A 114 -14.44 31.78 -20.58
C THR A 114 -13.22 30.87 -20.75
N GLU A 115 -12.99 30.53 -22.01
CA GLU A 115 -11.77 29.96 -22.54
C GLU A 115 -10.60 30.88 -22.18
N VAL A 116 -10.08 30.71 -20.96
CA VAL A 116 -8.76 31.25 -20.62
C VAL A 116 -7.76 30.40 -21.39
N ALA A 117 -7.38 30.94 -22.54
CA ALA A 117 -6.39 30.46 -23.48
C ALA A 117 -5.26 29.64 -22.84
N SER A 118 -5.24 28.32 -23.11
CA SER A 118 -4.01 27.54 -23.10
C SER A 118 -4.17 26.21 -23.82
N HIS A 119 -4.61 26.21 -25.09
CA HIS A 119 -4.44 25.06 -25.99
C HIS A 119 -4.48 25.47 -27.48
N LYS A 120 -3.71 26.49 -27.87
CA LYS A 120 -3.27 26.62 -29.28
C LYS A 120 -2.06 25.72 -29.51
N ALA A 121 -2.27 24.42 -29.72
CA ALA A 121 -1.21 23.54 -30.25
C ALA A 121 -1.68 22.20 -30.83
N TRP A 122 -2.98 21.95 -31.07
CA TRP A 122 -3.35 20.63 -31.60
C TRP A 122 -4.50 20.61 -32.61
N THR A 123 -4.51 21.54 -33.56
CA THR A 123 -5.29 21.39 -34.80
C THR A 123 -4.81 22.41 -35.84
N SER A 124 -3.76 22.09 -36.60
CA SER A 124 -3.57 22.68 -37.93
C SER A 124 -2.59 21.84 -38.75
N VAL A 125 -3.05 20.70 -39.29
CA VAL A 125 -2.62 20.17 -40.59
C VAL A 125 -3.77 19.30 -41.12
N ARG A 126 -4.79 19.93 -41.70
CA ARG A 126 -5.55 19.36 -42.83
C ARG A 126 -6.53 20.41 -43.37
N GLN A 127 -6.39 20.67 -44.68
CA GLN A 127 -7.26 21.41 -45.61
C GLN A 127 -7.03 22.92 -45.79
N SER A 128 -6.27 23.25 -46.85
CA SER A 128 -6.74 23.98 -48.05
C SER A 128 -5.66 23.82 -49.14
N LEU A 129 -5.87 23.02 -50.19
CA LEU A 129 -6.45 23.34 -51.52
C LEU A 129 -5.63 24.35 -52.35
N ASP A 130 -5.23 23.89 -53.55
CA ASP A 130 -4.84 24.62 -54.79
C ASP A 130 -3.67 25.63 -54.68
N GLU A 131 -2.61 25.60 -55.49
CA GLU A 131 -2.56 25.52 -56.96
C GLU A 131 -1.29 24.77 -57.44
N GLY A 132 -1.36 24.13 -58.62
CA GLY A 132 -0.20 23.65 -59.39
C GLY A 132 0.65 24.80 -59.98
N PRO A 133 1.74 24.56 -60.75
CA PRO A 133 1.77 23.58 -61.85
C PRO A 133 3.08 22.77 -62.03
N GLY A 134 2.97 21.70 -62.82
CA GLY A 134 4.00 21.28 -63.79
C GLY A 134 5.26 20.60 -63.26
N ASN A 135 5.30 19.27 -63.34
CA ASN A 135 6.40 18.64 -64.08
C ASN A 135 6.01 17.26 -64.61
N GLU A 136 6.22 17.14 -65.91
CA GLU A 136 6.09 15.93 -66.69
C GLU A 136 7.19 14.91 -66.36
N ALA A 137 6.88 13.67 -66.73
CA ALA A 137 7.79 12.65 -67.23
C ALA A 137 8.20 11.52 -66.27
N GLN A 138 7.91 10.30 -66.77
CA GLN A 138 8.56 9.00 -66.54
C GLN A 138 8.21 8.29 -65.21
N SER A 139 7.90 6.99 -65.17
CA SER A 139 7.83 5.92 -66.16
C SER A 139 7.22 4.69 -65.47
N LEU A 140 6.54 3.85 -66.25
CA LEU A 140 6.60 2.37 -66.24
C LEU A 140 6.62 1.67 -64.87
N ASP A 141 5.55 0.99 -64.47
CA ASP A 141 5.28 -0.42 -64.81
C ASP A 141 5.54 -1.31 -63.58
N GLU A 142 4.89 -2.48 -63.56
CA GLU A 142 4.90 -3.54 -62.55
C GLU A 142 3.90 -3.46 -61.39
N SER A 143 2.70 -3.96 -61.71
CA SER A 143 1.79 -4.61 -60.77
C SER A 143 2.38 -5.94 -60.29
N PRO A 144 2.45 -6.22 -58.97
CA PRO A 144 2.69 -7.57 -58.50
C PRO A 144 1.39 -8.37 -58.42
N PRO A 145 1.42 -9.68 -58.77
CA PRO A 145 0.23 -10.50 -58.88
C PRO A 145 -0.32 -10.93 -57.51
N LEU A 146 -1.64 -11.00 -57.45
CA LEU A 146 -2.44 -11.60 -56.39
C LEU A 146 -2.10 -13.08 -56.24
N LEU A 147 -1.26 -13.42 -55.26
CA LEU A 147 -0.97 -14.80 -54.90
C LEU A 147 -1.88 -15.24 -53.74
N LEU A 148 -3.08 -15.67 -54.13
CA LEU A 148 -4.05 -16.42 -53.34
C LEU A 148 -3.40 -17.72 -52.82
N LYS A 149 -2.84 -17.67 -51.60
CA LYS A 149 -2.51 -18.88 -50.84
C LYS A 149 -3.77 -19.41 -50.17
N VAL A 150 -4.43 -20.30 -50.89
CA VAL A 150 -5.33 -21.32 -50.36
C VAL A 150 -4.48 -22.25 -49.47
N LEU A 151 -4.80 -22.33 -48.18
CA LEU A 151 -4.33 -23.41 -47.31
C LEU A 151 -5.50 -23.96 -46.46
N PRO A 152 -5.44 -25.26 -46.12
CA PRO A 152 -6.62 -26.12 -46.08
C PRO A 152 -7.36 -26.14 -44.74
N SER A 153 -8.68 -26.14 -44.84
CA SER A 153 -9.62 -26.63 -43.83
C SER A 153 -9.28 -28.06 -43.40
N LYS A 154 -8.76 -28.23 -42.18
CA LYS A 154 -8.91 -29.46 -41.38
C LYS A 154 -8.91 -29.06 -39.92
N ASN A 155 -10.09 -29.18 -39.29
CA ASN A 155 -10.28 -29.60 -37.89
C ASN A 155 -11.80 -29.63 -37.61
N THR A 156 -12.47 -30.60 -38.25
CA THR A 156 -13.72 -31.13 -37.73
C THR A 156 -13.37 -32.01 -36.54
N SER A 157 -13.43 -31.45 -35.33
CA SER A 157 -13.43 -32.24 -34.11
C SER A 157 -14.70 -33.08 -34.09
N SER A 158 -14.53 -34.33 -34.47
CA SER A 158 -15.48 -35.43 -34.31
C SER A 158 -15.75 -35.61 -32.81
N LEU A 159 -16.91 -35.16 -32.35
CA LEU A 159 -17.46 -35.57 -31.06
C LEU A 159 -18.05 -36.97 -31.24
N SER A 160 -17.26 -37.98 -30.91
CA SER A 160 -17.78 -39.33 -30.72
C SER A 160 -18.59 -39.36 -29.41
N PRO A 161 -19.83 -39.87 -29.42
CA PRO A 161 -20.56 -40.19 -28.20
C PRO A 161 -19.87 -41.40 -27.55
N ARG A 162 -19.45 -41.23 -26.29
CA ARG A 162 -18.96 -42.34 -25.47
C ARG A 162 -20.17 -42.85 -24.69
N GLU A 163 -20.83 -43.87 -25.23
CA GLU A 163 -21.73 -44.74 -24.48
C GLU A 163 -20.89 -45.62 -23.54
N ASP A 164 -21.52 -46.09 -22.47
CA ASP A 164 -20.99 -46.98 -21.42
C ASP A 164 -20.26 -46.34 -20.23
N ASP A 165 -21.00 -45.59 -19.41
CA ASP A 165 -20.76 -45.55 -17.97
C ASP A 165 -21.80 -46.44 -17.25
N PRO A 166 -21.37 -47.46 -16.48
CA PRO A 166 -22.27 -48.33 -15.73
C PRO A 166 -22.93 -47.58 -14.55
N PRO A 167 -24.13 -48.01 -14.10
CA PRO A 167 -24.87 -47.32 -13.06
C PRO A 167 -24.11 -47.35 -11.72
N THR A 168 -23.70 -46.17 -11.26
CA THR A 168 -23.20 -45.93 -9.91
C THR A 168 -24.26 -46.38 -8.90
N ALA A 169 -24.00 -47.53 -8.28
CA ALA A 169 -24.78 -48.04 -7.17
C ALA A 169 -24.78 -47.03 -6.02
N ALA A 170 -25.97 -46.78 -5.49
CA ALA A 170 -26.21 -45.96 -4.32
C ALA A 170 -25.39 -46.48 -3.13
N ILE A 171 -24.36 -45.74 -2.74
CA ILE A 171 -23.61 -45.96 -1.51
C ILE A 171 -24.49 -45.50 -0.35
N VAL A 172 -25.08 -46.48 0.33
CA VAL A 172 -25.78 -46.31 1.61
C VAL A 172 -24.75 -45.87 2.66
N PRO A 173 -24.91 -44.71 3.32
CA PRO A 173 -24.02 -44.34 4.42
C PRO A 173 -24.30 -45.23 5.63
N ALA A 174 -23.34 -46.08 5.97
CA ALA A 174 -23.34 -46.87 7.19
C ALA A 174 -23.22 -45.96 8.45
N PRO A 175 -23.82 -46.36 9.58
CA PRO A 175 -23.84 -45.57 10.81
C PRO A 175 -22.44 -45.45 11.41
N ARG A 176 -22.03 -44.20 11.63
CA ARG A 176 -20.72 -43.79 12.14
C ARG A 176 -20.58 -44.26 13.60
N THR A 177 -19.70 -45.24 13.82
CA THR A 177 -19.31 -45.71 15.15
C THR A 177 -18.47 -44.64 15.83
N GLU A 178 -18.93 -44.18 16.99
CA GLU A 178 -18.17 -43.37 17.94
C GLU A 178 -17.02 -44.24 18.48
N ARG A 179 -15.77 -43.92 18.14
CA ARG A 179 -14.61 -44.37 18.91
C ARG A 179 -13.36 -43.53 18.67
N GLU A 180 -12.74 -43.23 19.80
CA GLU A 180 -11.34 -42.86 20.04
C GLU A 180 -10.87 -41.47 19.58
N ILE A 181 -10.89 -40.59 20.59
CA ILE A 181 -10.05 -39.40 20.71
C ILE A 181 -8.59 -39.89 20.80
N GLU A 182 -7.93 -40.08 19.65
CA GLU A 182 -6.48 -40.15 19.58
C GLU A 182 -5.93 -38.73 19.70
N VAL A 183 -5.08 -38.53 20.71
CA VAL A 183 -4.27 -37.34 20.92
C VAL A 183 -3.29 -37.23 19.74
N ALA A 184 -3.72 -36.53 18.70
CA ALA A 184 -2.89 -36.20 17.56
C ALA A 184 -1.68 -35.40 18.04
N SER A 185 -0.52 -36.05 17.99
CA SER A 185 0.80 -35.44 18.13
C SER A 185 0.86 -34.25 17.17
N GLN A 186 0.77 -33.04 17.72
CA GLN A 186 0.81 -31.80 16.95
C GLN A 186 2.17 -31.69 16.31
N LYS A 187 2.25 -32.08 15.03
CA LYS A 187 3.34 -31.73 14.14
C LYS A 187 3.48 -30.20 14.23
N PRO A 188 4.63 -29.66 14.64
CA PRO A 188 4.79 -28.21 14.73
C PRO A 188 4.53 -27.64 13.35
N GLU A 189 3.41 -26.93 13.24
CA GLU A 189 2.98 -26.23 12.04
C GLU A 189 4.10 -25.22 11.77
N ALA A 190 4.89 -25.48 10.73
CA ALA A 190 6.00 -24.62 10.36
C ALA A 190 5.41 -23.25 10.01
N GLN A 191 5.47 -22.32 10.97
CA GLN A 191 4.98 -20.97 10.76
C GLN A 191 5.77 -20.38 9.60
N GLU A 192 5.07 -20.12 8.50
CA GLU A 192 5.68 -19.51 7.33
C GLU A 192 6.02 -18.05 7.66
N HIS A 193 7.26 -17.84 8.11
CA HIS A 193 7.77 -16.50 8.34
C HIS A 193 7.76 -15.68 7.05
N THR A 194 7.28 -14.44 7.14
CA THR A 194 7.29 -13.49 6.03
C THR A 194 8.74 -13.25 5.55
N PRO A 195 8.95 -12.81 4.30
CA PRO A 195 10.30 -12.52 3.80
C PRO A 195 11.07 -11.49 4.65
N ILE A 196 10.36 -10.58 5.34
CA ILE A 196 10.96 -9.59 6.25
C ILE A 196 11.38 -10.26 7.56
N HIS A 197 10.52 -11.11 8.13
CA HIS A 197 10.84 -11.88 9.34
C HIS A 197 12.08 -12.74 9.18
N ARG A 198 12.29 -13.34 8.01
CA ARG A 198 13.54 -14.07 7.72
C ARG A 198 14.78 -13.16 7.76
N LEU A 199 14.69 -11.95 7.22
CA LEU A 199 15.80 -10.98 7.28
C LEU A 199 16.08 -10.50 8.70
N LEU A 200 15.04 -10.37 9.54
CA LEU A 200 15.18 -10.01 10.95
C LEU A 200 15.80 -11.15 11.76
N LEU A 201 15.37 -12.40 11.54
CA LEU A 201 15.99 -13.59 12.13
C LEU A 201 17.47 -13.70 11.74
N ASP A 202 17.81 -13.52 10.45
CA ASP A 202 19.20 -13.53 9.97
C ASP A 202 20.05 -12.40 10.58
N ALA A 203 19.42 -11.30 11.04
CA ALA A 203 20.07 -10.19 11.71
C ALA A 203 20.19 -10.37 13.23
N GLY A 204 19.73 -11.50 13.79
CA GLY A 204 19.82 -11.83 15.21
C GLY A 204 18.60 -11.45 16.06
N CYS A 205 17.46 -11.11 15.43
CA CYS A 205 16.21 -10.87 16.15
C CYS A 205 15.66 -12.20 16.73
N PRO A 206 15.27 -12.25 18.02
CA PRO A 206 14.54 -13.39 18.57
C PRO A 206 13.21 -13.60 17.85
N SER A 207 12.75 -14.86 17.76
CA SER A 207 11.51 -15.21 17.05
C SER A 207 10.26 -14.60 17.69
N GLU A 208 10.29 -14.46 19.01
CA GLU A 208 9.25 -13.89 19.85
C GLU A 208 9.07 -12.39 19.63
N ASP A 209 10.14 -11.67 19.27
CA ASP A 209 10.14 -10.22 19.12
C ASP A 209 9.97 -9.75 17.66
N LEU A 210 9.84 -10.67 16.69
CA LEU A 210 9.84 -10.34 15.27
C LEU A 210 8.78 -9.31 14.87
N THR A 211 7.57 -9.47 15.40
CA THR A 211 6.43 -8.61 15.05
C THR A 211 6.60 -7.22 15.66
N ASP A 212 7.10 -7.14 16.89
CA ASP A 212 7.28 -5.88 17.62
C ASP A 212 8.48 -5.10 17.06
N VAL A 213 9.58 -5.79 16.73
CA VAL A 213 10.74 -5.19 16.06
C VAL A 213 10.36 -4.70 14.66
N GLU A 214 9.58 -5.46 13.88
CA GLU A 214 9.10 -5.00 12.56
C GLU A 214 8.25 -3.73 12.69
N ALA A 215 7.30 -3.71 13.64
CA ALA A 215 6.44 -2.56 13.87
C ALA A 215 7.24 -1.31 14.29
N GLU A 216 8.18 -1.45 15.24
CA GLU A 216 8.99 -0.34 15.72
C GLU A 216 9.97 0.16 14.64
N MET A 217 10.54 -0.74 13.83
CA MET A 217 11.34 -0.36 12.67
C MET A 217 10.54 0.42 11.62
N ILE A 218 9.27 0.06 11.40
CA ILE A 218 8.38 0.80 10.49
C ILE A 218 8.15 2.23 11.02
N VAL A 219 7.92 2.37 12.33
CA VAL A 219 7.68 3.67 12.96
C VAL A 219 8.93 4.56 12.92
N ARG A 220 10.10 4.03 13.31
CA ARG A 220 11.34 4.81 13.43
C ARG A 220 11.96 5.16 12.09
N HIS A 221 12.03 4.21 11.18
CA HIS A 221 12.79 4.36 9.93
C HIS A 221 11.92 4.62 8.71
N GLN A 222 10.59 4.47 8.82
CA GLN A 222 9.61 4.69 7.75
C GLN A 222 10.05 4.07 6.41
N PRO A 223 10.30 2.75 6.37
CA PRO A 223 10.79 2.07 5.18
C PRO A 223 9.78 2.26 4.04
N ARG A 224 10.17 3.01 3.00
CA ARG A 224 9.27 3.38 1.91
C ARG A 224 8.85 2.21 1.01
N SER A 225 9.57 1.09 1.07
CA SER A 225 9.29 -0.11 0.25
C SER A 225 10.11 -1.32 0.74
N PRO A 226 9.77 -2.55 0.28
CA PRO A 226 10.57 -3.76 0.53
C PRO A 226 12.05 -3.66 0.06
N ALA A 227 12.37 -2.74 -0.87
CA ALA A 227 13.74 -2.54 -1.33
C ALA A 227 14.63 -1.88 -0.26
N TRP A 228 14.04 -1.17 0.71
CA TRP A 228 14.78 -0.59 1.82
C TRP A 228 15.46 -1.69 2.63
N TRP A 229 14.71 -2.69 3.09
CA TRP A 229 15.21 -3.84 3.86
C TRP A 229 16.43 -4.49 3.21
N ARG A 230 16.35 -4.80 1.91
CA ARG A 230 17.47 -5.38 1.15
C ARG A 230 18.69 -4.47 1.10
N THR A 231 18.49 -3.15 1.04
CA THR A 231 19.58 -2.17 1.01
C THR A 231 20.31 -2.14 2.35
N VAL A 232 19.56 -2.13 3.46
CA VAL A 232 20.13 -2.12 4.82
C VAL A 232 20.83 -3.45 5.13
N THR A 233 20.24 -4.59 4.72
CA THR A 233 20.90 -5.90 4.82
C THR A 233 22.21 -5.93 4.02
N LYS A 234 22.21 -5.42 2.78
CA LYS A 234 23.40 -5.40 1.93
C LYS A 234 24.49 -4.45 2.45
N ALA A 235 24.10 -3.35 3.11
CA ALA A 235 25.04 -2.43 3.74
C ALA A 235 25.67 -3.01 5.01
N GLY A 236 25.05 -4.03 5.62
CA GLY A 236 25.48 -4.62 6.89
C GLY A 236 24.96 -3.86 8.12
N ASP A 237 24.09 -2.88 7.92
CA ASP A 237 23.56 -2.02 9.00
C ASP A 237 22.38 -2.67 9.74
N LEU A 238 21.75 -3.70 9.16
CA LEU A 238 20.52 -4.29 9.69
C LEU A 238 20.66 -4.85 11.12
N PRO A 239 21.73 -5.61 11.47
CA PRO A 239 21.92 -6.10 12.84
C PRO A 239 22.03 -4.97 13.88
N GLY A 240 22.66 -3.84 13.51
CA GLY A 240 22.79 -2.68 14.39
C GLY A 240 21.43 -2.01 14.67
N LEU A 241 20.60 -1.88 13.63
CA LEU A 241 19.24 -1.35 13.79
C LEU A 241 18.35 -2.28 14.61
N VAL A 242 18.47 -3.59 14.42
CA VAL A 242 17.73 -4.58 15.21
C VAL A 242 18.12 -4.50 16.69
N ALA A 243 19.43 -4.39 16.99
CA ALA A 243 19.90 -4.23 18.37
C ALA A 243 19.37 -2.93 19.03
N GLU A 244 19.41 -1.81 18.32
CA GLU A 244 18.88 -0.52 18.81
C GLU A 244 17.38 -0.59 19.11
N VAL A 245 16.62 -1.31 18.28
CA VAL A 245 15.17 -1.48 18.48
C VAL A 245 14.89 -2.44 19.63
N LEU A 246 15.61 -3.56 19.73
CA LEU A 246 15.48 -4.50 20.85
C LEU A 246 15.80 -3.86 22.19
N GLU A 247 16.87 -3.05 22.27
CA GLU A 247 17.23 -2.31 23.49
C GLU A 247 16.13 -1.33 23.91
N ALA A 248 15.39 -0.78 22.95
CA ALA A 248 14.29 0.13 23.25
C ALA A 248 12.96 -0.58 23.58
N LEU A 249 12.72 -1.78 23.05
CA LEU A 249 11.56 -2.62 23.38
C LEU A 249 11.71 -3.27 24.76
N HIS A 250 12.94 -3.70 25.07
CA HIS A 250 13.32 -4.27 26.34
C HIS A 250 14.33 -3.34 27.01
N PRO A 251 13.89 -2.16 27.53
CA PRO A 251 14.76 -1.38 28.38
C PRO A 251 15.10 -2.30 29.55
N GLU A 252 16.35 -2.78 29.60
CA GLU A 252 16.87 -3.56 30.72
C GLU A 252 16.33 -2.90 31.99
N PRO A 253 15.68 -3.66 32.89
CA PRO A 253 15.13 -3.08 34.09
C PRO A 253 16.30 -2.36 34.76
N ILE A 254 16.28 -1.03 34.69
CA ILE A 254 17.27 -0.18 35.34
C ILE A 254 17.25 -0.67 36.76
N PHE A 255 18.33 -1.36 37.17
CA PHE A 255 18.41 -2.01 38.46
C PHE A 255 17.92 -1.00 39.49
N SER A 256 16.69 -1.21 39.96
CA SER A 256 16.10 -0.26 40.89
C SER A 256 16.99 -0.36 42.12
N PRO A 257 17.61 0.74 42.59
CA PRO A 257 18.60 0.69 43.67
C PRO A 257 18.06 0.06 44.96
N GLU A 258 16.73 -0.11 45.07
CA GLU A 258 16.05 -0.83 46.14
C GLU A 258 16.40 -2.33 46.21
N HIS A 259 16.74 -3.00 45.09
CA HIS A 259 17.16 -4.41 45.11
C HIS A 259 18.67 -4.61 45.39
N LEU A 260 19.46 -3.52 45.41
CA LEU A 260 20.86 -3.56 45.82
C LEU A 260 21.03 -3.53 47.35
N ALA A 261 19.99 -3.19 48.11
CA ALA A 261 20.03 -3.19 49.57
C ALA A 261 20.08 -4.60 50.18
N ASP A 262 19.52 -5.60 49.50
CA ASP A 262 19.49 -6.99 50.01
C ASP A 262 20.75 -7.80 49.63
N ALA A 263 21.52 -7.36 48.62
CA ALA A 263 22.75 -8.04 48.21
C ALA A 263 23.93 -7.83 49.17
N HIS A 264 23.87 -6.82 50.04
CA HIS A 264 24.92 -6.56 51.05
C HIS A 264 24.74 -7.34 52.37
N ALA A 265 23.67 -8.14 52.51
CA ALA A 265 23.46 -8.96 53.73
C ALA A 265 24.04 -10.38 53.65
N PHE A 266 24.62 -10.79 52.51
CA PHE A 266 25.15 -12.16 52.30
C PHE A 266 26.68 -12.27 52.27
N GLU A 267 27.41 -11.26 52.76
CA GLU A 267 28.87 -11.33 52.95
C GLU A 267 29.25 -11.24 54.44
N SER A 268 28.80 -12.20 55.25
CA SER A 268 29.51 -12.52 56.50
C SER A 268 29.37 -14.00 56.86
N LYS A 269 30.19 -14.84 56.21
CA LYS A 269 30.67 -16.15 56.68
C LYS A 269 31.39 -16.83 55.51
N ASN A 270 32.61 -16.40 55.25
CA ASN A 270 33.56 -17.24 54.55
C ASN A 270 34.78 -17.36 55.46
N ASP A 271 34.66 -18.30 56.39
CA ASP A 271 35.73 -18.69 57.28
C ASP A 271 36.80 -19.39 56.44
N GLY A 272 38.02 -18.89 56.53
CA GLY A 272 39.13 -19.26 55.66
C GLY A 272 39.45 -20.75 55.68
N SER A 273 39.68 -21.29 54.49
CA SER A 273 40.42 -22.54 54.30
C SER A 273 41.66 -22.23 53.45
N PRO A 274 42.88 -22.33 54.00
CA PRO A 274 44.11 -22.22 53.23
C PRO A 274 44.50 -23.59 52.66
N ASP A 275 45.26 -23.54 51.56
CA ASP A 275 45.93 -24.64 50.86
C ASP A 275 45.14 -25.43 49.81
N CYS A 276 45.13 -24.90 48.58
CA CYS A 276 45.13 -25.73 47.39
C CYS A 276 46.32 -25.35 46.49
N LYS A 277 47.44 -26.08 46.66
CA LYS A 277 48.73 -25.87 45.97
C LYS A 277 48.81 -26.46 44.55
N HIS A 278 47.69 -26.81 43.90
CA HIS A 278 47.71 -27.60 42.66
C HIS A 278 46.77 -27.16 41.53
N CYS A 279 46.62 -25.85 41.30
CA CYS A 279 45.97 -25.36 40.08
C CYS A 279 46.93 -24.54 39.21
N THR A 280 47.80 -25.23 38.49
CA THR A 280 48.52 -24.68 37.32
C THR A 280 47.58 -24.60 36.12
N PHE A 281 47.20 -23.38 35.73
CA PHE A 281 46.61 -23.12 34.41
C PHE A 281 47.72 -22.80 33.40
N PRO A 282 47.80 -23.47 32.24
CA PRO A 282 48.76 -23.13 31.21
C PRO A 282 48.29 -21.92 30.40
N ALA A 283 49.22 -20.97 30.19
CA ALA A 283 49.05 -19.79 29.37
C ALA A 283 48.89 -20.16 27.89
N ALA A 284 47.73 -19.84 27.31
CA ALA A 284 47.50 -19.92 25.87
C ALA A 284 47.88 -18.58 25.20
N ASN A 285 49.03 -18.57 24.55
CA ASN A 285 49.46 -17.52 23.63
C ASN A 285 48.68 -17.63 22.31
N GLY A 286 47.57 -16.90 22.18
CA GLY A 286 46.80 -16.77 20.94
C GLY A 286 46.98 -15.40 20.31
N ARG A 287 47.78 -15.30 19.24
CA ARG A 287 47.98 -14.10 18.41
C ARG A 287 46.68 -13.73 17.69
N HIS A 288 45.99 -12.67 18.14
CA HIS A 288 44.99 -12.00 17.33
C HIS A 288 45.65 -10.91 16.48
N LYS A 289 45.56 -11.07 15.15
CA LYS A 289 45.91 -10.03 14.17
C LYS A 289 44.86 -8.91 14.26
N ALA A 290 45.31 -7.73 14.65
CA ALA A 290 44.51 -6.51 14.58
C ALA A 290 44.30 -6.11 13.11
N VAL A 291 43.05 -6.14 12.64
CA VAL A 291 42.63 -5.50 11.40
C VAL A 291 42.27 -4.06 11.75
N GLY A 292 43.14 -3.12 11.38
CA GLY A 292 42.94 -1.69 11.63
C GLY A 292 41.88 -1.10 10.70
N TYR A 293 40.77 -0.63 11.28
CA TYR A 293 39.84 0.26 10.60
C TYR A 293 40.28 1.71 10.80
N THR A 294 40.73 2.35 9.72
CA THR A 294 40.99 3.79 9.69
C THR A 294 39.66 4.53 9.57
N ALA A 295 39.22 5.19 10.64
CA ALA A 295 38.10 6.11 10.63
C ALA A 295 38.43 7.36 9.80
N ARG A 296 37.78 7.54 8.64
CA ARG A 296 37.75 8.82 7.92
C ARG A 296 36.78 9.76 8.64
N LYS A 297 37.32 10.82 9.26
CA LYS A 297 36.55 11.99 9.71
C LYS A 297 35.97 12.70 8.48
N GLY A 298 34.69 12.46 8.19
CA GLY A 298 33.88 13.24 7.25
C GLY A 298 33.14 14.36 7.98
N ALA A 299 33.19 15.55 7.40
CA ALA A 299 32.65 16.79 7.95
C ALA A 299 31.12 16.77 8.17
N VAL A 300 30.70 17.35 9.28
CA VAL A 300 29.29 17.60 9.65
C VAL A 300 28.76 18.78 8.83
N PRO A 301 27.63 18.66 8.10
CA PRO A 301 26.95 19.82 7.57
C PRO A 301 26.14 20.52 8.68
N ASN A 302 26.31 21.84 8.70
CA ASN A 302 25.69 22.80 9.60
C ASN A 302 24.15 22.76 9.47
N ASN A 303 23.46 22.41 10.55
CA ASN A 303 22.00 22.28 10.61
C ASN A 303 21.40 23.49 11.34
N ASN A 304 21.31 24.62 10.64
CA ASN A 304 20.60 25.80 11.14
C ASN A 304 19.09 25.60 10.97
N GLY A 305 18.35 25.57 12.08
CA GLY A 305 16.97 26.08 12.11
C GLY A 305 15.82 25.10 12.36
N ARG A 306 15.97 23.99 13.10
CA ARG A 306 14.82 23.21 13.59
C ARG A 306 14.38 23.66 14.98
N ARG A 307 13.22 24.33 15.06
CA ARG A 307 12.45 24.53 16.30
C ARG A 307 12.03 23.17 16.86
N SER A 308 11.98 23.06 18.19
CA SER A 308 11.75 21.80 18.90
C SER A 308 10.36 21.19 18.58
N THR A 309 10.35 19.87 18.42
CA THR A 309 9.18 19.04 18.07
C THR A 309 8.13 18.94 19.17
N SER A 310 8.45 19.34 20.40
CA SER A 310 7.51 19.35 21.52
C SER A 310 6.46 20.46 21.41
N SER A 311 6.86 21.65 20.96
CA SER A 311 5.95 22.80 20.81
C SER A 311 4.96 22.59 19.65
N GLN A 312 5.39 21.94 18.56
CA GLN A 312 4.51 21.64 17.44
C GLN A 312 3.45 20.60 17.81
N ARG A 313 3.81 19.56 18.59
CA ARG A 313 2.86 18.55 19.08
C ARG A 313 1.80 19.14 20.01
N ALA A 314 2.19 20.06 20.90
CA ALA A 314 1.23 20.75 21.76
C ALA A 314 0.25 21.62 20.95
N ALA A 315 0.75 22.33 19.91
CA ALA A 315 -0.08 23.12 19.02
C ALA A 315 -1.09 22.27 18.23
N ASP A 316 -0.68 21.09 17.76
CA ASP A 316 -1.55 20.18 17.00
C ASP A 316 -2.66 19.57 17.89
N ILE A 317 -2.34 19.19 19.13
CA ILE A 317 -3.34 18.68 20.09
C ILE A 317 -4.39 19.76 20.43
N LEU A 318 -3.96 21.01 20.62
CA LEU A 318 -4.86 22.14 20.88
C LEU A 318 -5.70 22.53 19.65
N ALA A 319 -5.20 22.30 18.44
CA ALA A 319 -5.97 22.50 17.21
C ALA A 319 -7.09 21.45 17.09
N ILE A 320 -6.79 20.19 17.40
CA ILE A 320 -7.78 19.10 17.43
C ILE A 320 -8.85 19.36 18.50
N GLY A 321 -8.45 19.79 19.71
CA GLY A 321 -9.39 20.13 20.78
C GLY A 321 -10.36 21.26 20.40
N ARG A 322 -9.88 22.32 19.75
CA ARG A 322 -10.73 23.43 19.26
C ARG A 322 -11.71 23.00 18.17
N GLN A 323 -11.29 22.13 17.27
CA GLN A 323 -12.16 21.63 16.21
C GLN A 323 -13.29 20.76 16.76
N LEU A 324 -13.00 19.91 17.75
CA LEU A 324 -14.03 19.08 18.41
C LEU A 324 -15.00 19.93 19.25
N GLN A 325 -14.51 21.01 19.87
CA GLN A 325 -15.37 21.93 20.61
C GLN A 325 -16.32 22.70 19.69
N GLN A 326 -15.86 23.14 18.51
CA GLN A 326 -16.73 23.70 17.47
C GLN A 326 -17.80 22.70 16.99
N GLU A 327 -17.45 21.44 16.80
CA GLU A 327 -18.41 20.41 16.40
C GLU A 327 -19.47 20.14 17.49
N SER A 328 -19.11 20.29 18.77
CA SER A 328 -20.04 20.16 19.89
C SER A 328 -21.02 21.34 20.04
N GLU A 329 -20.60 22.56 19.70
CA GLU A 329 -21.46 23.76 19.79
C GLU A 329 -22.53 23.83 18.69
N TYR A 330 -22.34 23.12 17.57
CA TYR A 330 -23.32 23.03 16.49
C TYR A 330 -24.28 21.82 16.60
N GLY A 331 -24.08 20.94 17.58
CA GLY A 331 -24.94 19.78 17.82
C GLY A 331 -26.10 20.09 18.77
N GLN A 332 -27.19 20.69 18.28
CA GLN A 332 -28.45 20.74 19.02
C GLN A 332 -29.06 19.32 19.09
N TYR A 333 -28.77 18.58 20.17
CA TYR A 333 -29.48 17.33 20.48
C TYR A 333 -30.75 17.62 21.29
N ALA A 334 -31.87 17.08 20.82
CA ALA A 334 -33.12 17.03 21.57
C ALA A 334 -32.97 16.12 22.82
N PRO A 335 -33.60 16.47 23.96
CA PRO A 335 -33.46 15.69 25.18
C PRO A 335 -34.07 14.30 25.01
N GLY A 336 -33.25 13.25 25.07
CA GLY A 336 -33.69 11.85 25.11
C GLY A 336 -32.89 10.82 24.31
N GLN A 337 -31.88 11.20 23.52
CA GLN A 337 -31.07 10.22 22.79
C GLN A 337 -29.91 9.66 23.62
N VAL A 338 -29.75 8.33 23.53
CA VAL A 338 -28.66 7.56 24.14
C VAL A 338 -27.32 8.01 23.53
N ARG A 339 -26.37 8.37 24.39
CA ARG A 339 -25.04 8.86 24.00
C ARG A 339 -24.30 7.86 23.12
N SER A 340 -23.70 8.36 22.04
CA SER A 340 -22.82 7.58 21.19
C SER A 340 -21.59 7.12 21.97
N PRO A 341 -20.98 5.96 21.67
CA PRO A 341 -19.68 5.57 22.21
C PRO A 341 -18.58 6.64 22.02
N ALA A 342 -18.72 7.52 21.03
CA ALA A 342 -17.83 8.67 20.84
C ALA A 342 -18.02 9.75 21.93
N ASP A 343 -19.26 10.00 22.36
CA ASP A 343 -19.57 10.98 23.42
C ASP A 343 -19.09 10.48 24.79
N GLN A 344 -19.11 9.16 25.00
CA GLN A 344 -18.57 8.54 26.20
C GLN A 344 -17.05 8.72 26.28
N ARG A 345 -16.33 8.52 25.15
CA ARG A 345 -14.88 8.78 25.07
C ARG A 345 -14.54 10.26 25.29
N LEU A 346 -15.41 11.17 24.84
CA LEU A 346 -15.24 12.60 25.09
C LEU A 346 -15.41 12.95 26.57
N ALA A 347 -16.40 12.33 27.25
CA ALA A 347 -16.63 12.49 28.68
C ALA A 347 -15.46 11.95 29.51
N ASP A 348 -14.87 10.82 29.09
CA ASP A 348 -13.72 10.21 29.76
C ASP A 348 -12.42 11.02 29.56
N ALA A 349 -12.31 11.77 28.45
CA ALA A 349 -11.14 12.62 28.15
C ALA A 349 -11.19 14.02 28.79
N ALA A 350 -12.35 14.50 29.22
CA ALA A 350 -12.53 15.81 29.86
C ALA A 350 -11.62 16.05 31.09
N PRO A 351 -11.48 15.13 32.06
CA PRO A 351 -10.61 15.34 33.21
C PRO A 351 -9.11 15.43 32.86
N LEU A 352 -8.67 14.80 31.75
CA LEU A 352 -7.30 14.94 31.27
C LEU A 352 -7.04 16.32 30.68
N TYR A 353 -8.01 16.89 29.96
CA TYR A 353 -7.91 18.23 29.41
C TYR A 353 -7.83 19.31 30.51
N ASP A 354 -8.63 19.17 31.56
CA ASP A 354 -8.58 20.08 32.71
C ASP A 354 -7.26 19.95 33.50
N HIS A 355 -6.70 18.74 33.59
CA HIS A 355 -5.38 18.52 34.19
C HIS A 355 -4.26 19.22 33.41
N TYR A 356 -4.25 19.13 32.08
CA TYR A 356 -3.27 19.82 31.23
C TYR A 356 -3.43 21.34 31.27
N ARG A 357 -4.67 21.84 31.30
CA ARG A 357 -4.95 23.28 31.43
C ARG A 357 -4.48 23.86 32.78
N ALA A 358 -4.55 23.07 33.85
CA ALA A 358 -4.04 23.47 35.16
C ALA A 358 -2.51 23.50 35.24
N LEU A 359 -1.80 22.76 34.37
CA LEU A 359 -0.35 22.77 34.29
C LEU A 359 0.20 23.98 33.52
N GLU A 360 -0.53 24.54 32.56
CA GLU A 360 -0.14 25.78 31.85
C GLU A 360 -0.34 27.06 32.67
N GLY A 361 -1.02 26.97 33.83
CA GLY A 361 -1.26 28.09 34.74
C GLY A 361 -0.23 28.26 35.86
N LYS A 362 0.90 27.54 35.85
CA LYS A 362 1.97 27.61 36.87
C LYS A 362 3.29 28.07 36.31
#